data_AF-A0A4R4YZB0-F1
#
_entry.id   AF-A0A4R4YZB0-F1
#
_cell.length_a   1.000
_cell.length_b   1.000
_cell.length_c   1.000
_cell.angle_alpha   90.00
_cell.angle_beta   90.00
_cell.angle_gamma   90.00
#
_symmetry.space_group_name_H-M   'P 1'
#
loop_
_entity.id
_entity.type
_entity.pdbx_description
1 polymer ?
#
loop_
_entity_poly.entity_id
_entity_poly.type
_entity_poly.pdbx_seq_one_letter_code
_entity_poly.pdbx_strand_id
1 'polypeptide(L)'
;MSVATPPWVWDEKDAAVREKSWDELAGWVAWLEEAYAPWVLLPPCWPVHEGLRVELTMYWYWHRWVMSAAVNPIDGVRWHHEVRRSAAAWRELATCRHEPPVAHHGQIMAARLAKRDEFLAQARRTEEA
;
A
#
# COMPACT_ATOMS: atom_id res chain seq x y z
N MET A 1 18.34 -7.86 19.47
CA MET A 1 17.53 -8.68 18.56
C MET A 1 17.25 -7.82 17.34
N SER A 2 17.70 -8.22 16.15
CA SER A 2 17.37 -7.49 14.92
C SER A 2 15.87 -7.66 14.67
N VAL A 3 15.13 -6.56 14.56
CA VAL A 3 13.72 -6.62 14.16
C VAL A 3 13.71 -7.03 12.69
N ALA A 4 13.18 -8.22 12.40
CA ALA A 4 13.06 -8.68 11.03
C ALA A 4 12.22 -7.66 10.24
N THR A 5 12.76 -7.18 9.12
CA THR A 5 12.06 -6.26 8.23
C THR A 5 10.72 -6.90 7.81
N PRO A 6 9.59 -6.18 7.94
CA PRO A 6 8.30 -6.73 7.56
C PRO A 6 8.29 -7.15 6.08
N PRO A 7 7.63 -8.25 5.71
CA PRO A 7 7.77 -8.83 4.37
C PRO A 7 7.15 -7.99 3.24
N TRP A 8 6.31 -7.01 3.60
CA TRP A 8 5.74 -5.99 2.72
C TRP A 8 6.60 -4.74 2.53
N VAL A 9 7.83 -4.70 3.07
CA VAL A 9 8.84 -3.68 2.75
C VAL A 9 9.65 -4.16 1.54
N TRP A 10 9.68 -3.37 0.47
CA TRP A 10 10.27 -3.75 -0.82
C TRP A 10 11.70 -3.25 -1.01
N ASP A 11 12.10 -2.21 -0.27
CA ASP A 11 13.33 -1.45 -0.51
C ASP A 11 14.60 -2.30 -0.33
N GLU A 12 14.54 -3.26 0.59
CA GLU A 12 15.66 -4.15 0.93
C GLU A 12 15.68 -5.46 0.12
N LYS A 13 14.67 -5.70 -0.74
CA LYS A 13 14.64 -6.89 -1.59
C LYS A 13 15.58 -6.72 -2.77
N ASP A 14 16.34 -7.76 -3.10
CA ASP A 14 17.10 -7.81 -4.35
C ASP A 14 16.17 -7.69 -5.58
N ALA A 15 16.74 -7.29 -6.72
CA ALA A 15 15.95 -6.98 -7.91
C ALA A 15 15.14 -8.18 -8.42
N ALA A 16 15.69 -9.40 -8.36
CA ALA A 16 15.02 -10.60 -8.85
C ALA A 16 13.85 -11.02 -7.94
N VAL A 17 14.03 -10.95 -6.62
CA VAL A 17 12.98 -11.17 -5.62
C VAL A 17 11.89 -10.12 -5.75
N ARG A 18 12.27 -8.87 -6.04
CA ARG A 18 11.34 -7.77 -6.25
C ARG A 18 10.47 -7.98 -7.49
N GLU A 19 11.07 -8.35 -8.60
CA GLU A 19 10.37 -8.68 -9.86
C GLU A 19 9.40 -9.85 -9.65
N LYS A 20 9.88 -10.95 -9.08
CA LYS A 20 9.02 -12.10 -8.77
C LYS A 20 7.87 -11.75 -7.81
N SER A 21 8.14 -10.94 -6.78
CA SER A 21 7.10 -10.49 -5.84
C SER A 21 6.04 -9.63 -6.53
N TRP A 22 6.42 -8.87 -7.55
CA TRP A 22 5.47 -8.11 -8.37
C TRP A 22 4.55 -9.00 -9.17
N ASP A 23 5.09 -10.02 -9.85
CA ASP A 23 4.29 -10.97 -10.63
C ASP A 23 3.32 -11.76 -9.73
N GLU A 24 3.80 -12.23 -8.58
CA GLU A 24 2.96 -12.94 -7.61
C GLU A 24 1.86 -12.03 -7.04
N LEU A 25 2.18 -10.77 -6.73
CA LEU A 25 1.19 -9.81 -6.24
C LEU A 25 0.15 -9.50 -7.33
N ALA A 26 0.58 -9.27 -8.57
CA ALA A 26 -0.33 -8.99 -9.68
C ALA A 26 -1.29 -10.16 -9.94
N GLY A 27 -0.78 -11.39 -9.92
CA GLY A 27 -1.62 -12.59 -10.04
C GLY A 27 -2.60 -12.74 -8.88
N TRP A 28 -2.17 -12.45 -7.65
CA TRP A 28 -3.06 -12.47 -6.49
C TRP A 28 -4.12 -11.36 -6.52
N VAL A 29 -3.77 -10.17 -6.99
CA VAL A 29 -4.73 -9.06 -7.19
C VAL A 29 -5.80 -9.44 -8.20
N ALA A 30 -5.42 -10.05 -9.33
CA ALA A 30 -6.37 -10.54 -10.32
C ALA A 30 -7.34 -11.58 -9.71
N TRP A 31 -6.83 -12.54 -8.93
CA TRP A 31 -7.66 -13.48 -8.18
C TRP A 31 -8.58 -12.78 -7.18
N LEU A 32 -8.11 -11.75 -6.48
CA LEU A 32 -8.89 -11.01 -5.49
C LEU A 32 -10.08 -10.30 -6.15
N GLU A 33 -9.88 -9.65 -7.29
CA GLU A 33 -10.95 -9.00 -8.05
C GLU A 33 -11.99 -10.01 -8.54
N GLU A 34 -11.56 -11.18 -9.03
CA GLU A 34 -12.47 -12.24 -9.48
C GLU A 34 -13.26 -12.85 -8.30
N ALA A 35 -12.58 -13.26 -7.24
CA ALA A 35 -13.18 -13.96 -6.10
C ALA A 35 -14.15 -13.08 -5.29
N TYR A 36 -14.00 -11.75 -5.38
CA TYR A 36 -14.81 -10.79 -4.63
C TYR A 36 -15.61 -9.84 -5.54
N ALA A 37 -15.78 -10.17 -6.81
CA ALA A 37 -16.69 -9.42 -7.67
C ALA A 37 -18.13 -9.45 -7.09
N PRO A 38 -18.89 -8.32 -7.15
CA PRO A 38 -18.52 -7.01 -7.69
C PRO A 38 -17.94 -6.04 -6.63
N TRP A 39 -17.63 -6.53 -5.43
CA TRP A 39 -17.23 -5.68 -4.30
C TRP A 39 -15.84 -5.10 -4.46
N VAL A 40 -14.85 -5.93 -4.82
CA VAL A 40 -13.48 -5.46 -5.11
C VAL A 40 -13.41 -4.99 -6.56
N LEU A 41 -13.15 -3.70 -6.74
CA LEU A 41 -12.91 -3.07 -8.03
C LEU A 41 -11.71 -2.13 -7.86
N LEU A 42 -10.58 -2.49 -8.44
CA LEU A 42 -9.37 -1.69 -8.36
C LEU A 42 -9.18 -0.88 -9.65
N PRO A 43 -8.59 0.32 -9.58
CA PRO A 43 -8.19 1.01 -10.80
C PRO A 43 -7.10 0.19 -11.52
N PRO A 44 -7.07 0.16 -12.87
CA PRO A 44 -5.97 -0.46 -13.62
C PRO A 44 -4.58 0.11 -13.26
N CYS A 45 -4.54 1.35 -12.77
CA CYS A 45 -3.34 2.02 -12.30
C CYS A 45 -3.00 1.75 -10.82
N TRP A 46 -3.62 0.76 -10.16
CA TRP A 46 -3.29 0.41 -8.78
C TRP A 46 -1.78 0.25 -8.48
N PRO A 47 -0.91 -0.25 -9.39
CA PRO A 47 0.51 -0.44 -9.06
C PRO A 47 1.26 0.87 -8.80
N VAL A 48 0.79 1.99 -9.35
CA VAL A 48 1.41 3.31 -9.18
C VAL A 48 0.86 4.08 -7.98
N HIS A 49 -0.25 3.62 -7.39
CA HIS A 49 -0.77 4.15 -6.14
C HIS A 49 -0.02 3.52 -4.96
N GLU A 50 0.96 4.23 -4.40
CA GLU A 50 1.79 3.72 -3.30
C GLU A 50 0.96 3.16 -2.13
N GLY A 51 -0.04 3.92 -1.65
CA GLY A 51 -0.90 3.47 -0.55
C GLY A 51 -1.66 2.18 -0.89
N LEU A 52 -2.26 2.12 -2.08
CA LEU A 52 -3.00 0.94 -2.53
C LEU A 52 -2.09 -0.27 -2.72
N ARG A 53 -0.91 -0.08 -3.34
CA ARG A 53 0.11 -1.11 -3.48
C ARG A 53 0.55 -1.67 -2.12
N VAL A 54 0.81 -0.81 -1.14
CA VAL A 54 1.21 -1.21 0.21
C VAL A 54 0.10 -2.01 0.89
N GLU A 55 -1.14 -1.50 0.87
CA GLU A 55 -2.30 -2.20 1.44
C GLU A 55 -2.52 -3.57 0.79
N LEU A 56 -2.53 -3.65 -0.54
CA LEU A 56 -2.67 -4.92 -1.27
C LEU A 56 -1.56 -5.90 -0.91
N THR A 57 -0.32 -5.42 -0.77
CA THR A 57 0.80 -6.26 -0.31
C THR A 57 0.55 -6.80 1.09
N MET A 58 0.07 -5.98 2.03
CA MET A 58 -0.26 -6.42 3.38
C MET A 58 -1.38 -7.47 3.39
N TYR A 59 -2.46 -7.24 2.62
CA TYR A 59 -3.54 -8.21 2.48
C TYR A 59 -3.09 -9.52 1.84
N TRP A 60 -2.18 -9.46 0.86
CA TRP A 60 -1.59 -10.64 0.24
C TRP A 60 -0.82 -11.50 1.25
N TYR A 61 0.04 -10.90 2.07
CA TYR A 61 0.75 -11.62 3.13
C TYR A 61 -0.20 -12.14 4.22
N TRP A 62 -1.21 -11.36 4.61
CA TRP A 62 -2.22 -11.81 5.57
C TRP A 62 -3.00 -13.00 5.01
N HIS A 63 -3.39 -12.97 3.73
CA HIS A 63 -4.04 -14.09 3.06
C HIS A 63 -3.17 -15.35 3.08
N ARG A 64 -1.88 -15.24 2.71
CA ARG A 64 -0.94 -16.36 2.76
C ARG A 64 -0.81 -16.92 4.17
N TRP A 65 -0.76 -16.07 5.19
CA TRP A 65 -0.70 -16.50 6.59
C TRP A 65 -1.96 -17.27 7.00
N VAL A 66 -3.16 -16.73 6.70
CA VAL A 66 -4.45 -17.38 7.00
C VAL A 66 -4.58 -18.73 6.28
N MET A 67 -4.10 -18.83 5.04
CA MET A 67 -4.28 -20.04 4.23
C MET A 67 -3.21 -21.12 4.43
N SER A 68 -2.04 -20.77 4.97
CA SER A 68 -0.91 -21.72 5.16
C SER A 68 -0.76 -22.22 6.59
N ALA A 69 -1.21 -21.47 7.59
CA ALA A 69 -1.21 -21.94 8.95
C ALA A 69 -2.53 -22.66 9.27
N ALA A 70 -2.50 -23.64 10.19
CA ALA A 70 -3.70 -24.27 10.74
C ALA A 70 -4.42 -23.27 11.68
N VAL A 71 -4.90 -22.16 11.12
CA VAL A 71 -5.40 -21.02 11.88
C VAL A 71 -6.84 -21.28 12.32
N ASN A 72 -7.21 -20.67 13.45
CA ASN A 72 -8.58 -20.61 13.91
C ASN A 72 -9.49 -20.09 12.78
N PRO A 73 -10.62 -20.76 12.46
CA PRO A 73 -11.56 -20.30 11.44
C PRO A 73 -11.98 -18.82 11.57
N ILE A 74 -11.96 -18.27 12.78
CA ILE A 74 -12.23 -16.85 13.06
C ILE A 74 -11.27 -15.93 12.30
N ASP A 75 -10.00 -16.30 12.15
CA ASP A 75 -9.02 -15.47 11.45
C ASP A 75 -9.31 -15.41 9.94
N GLY A 76 -9.82 -16.50 9.37
CA GLY A 76 -10.34 -16.53 8.00
C GLY A 76 -11.52 -15.58 7.83
N VAL A 77 -12.53 -15.68 8.71
CA VAL A 77 -13.69 -14.79 8.67
C VAL A 77 -13.29 -13.32 8.83
N ARG A 78 -12.35 -13.03 9.74
CA ARG A 78 -11.83 -11.68 9.96
C ARG A 78 -11.14 -11.13 8.71
N TRP A 79 -10.33 -11.94 8.04
CA TRP A 79 -9.68 -11.55 6.79
C TRP A 79 -10.72 -11.21 5.70
N HIS A 80 -11.74 -12.06 5.49
CA HIS A 80 -12.82 -11.79 4.54
C HIS A 80 -13.60 -10.49 4.87
N HIS A 81 -13.84 -10.23 6.16
CA HIS A 81 -14.52 -9.01 6.61
C HIS A 81 -13.72 -7.74 6.28
N GLU A 82 -12.43 -7.73 6.61
CA GLU A 82 -11.59 -6.56 6.35
C GLU A 82 -11.40 -6.31 4.85
N VAL A 83 -11.28 -7.36 4.02
CA VAL A 83 -11.27 -7.21 2.55
C VAL A 83 -12.51 -6.46 2.06
N ARG A 84 -13.71 -6.86 2.49
CA ARG A 84 -14.95 -6.18 2.07
C ARG A 84 -15.02 -4.74 2.54
N ARG A 85 -14.52 -4.45 3.74
CA ARG A 85 -14.45 -3.10 4.29
C ARG A 85 -13.50 -2.22 3.49
N SER A 86 -12.29 -2.70 3.20
CA SER A 86 -11.29 -1.96 2.42
C SER A 86 -11.71 -1.78 0.96
N ALA A 87 -12.42 -2.75 0.37
CA ALA A 87 -12.93 -2.66 -1.00
C ALA A 87 -13.81 -1.42 -1.24
N ALA A 88 -14.54 -0.97 -0.22
CA ALA A 88 -15.31 0.28 -0.30
C ALA A 88 -14.42 1.50 -0.51
N ALA A 89 -13.30 1.59 0.21
CA ALA A 89 -12.33 2.68 0.08
C ALA A 89 -11.55 2.58 -1.25
N TRP A 90 -11.16 1.38 -1.67
CA TRP A 90 -10.45 1.18 -2.94
C TRP A 90 -11.28 1.59 -4.16
N ARG A 91 -12.60 1.38 -4.10
CA ARG A 91 -13.52 1.80 -5.16
C ARG A 91 -13.53 3.31 -5.37
N GLU A 92 -13.29 4.11 -4.34
CA GLU A 92 -13.14 5.56 -4.49
C GLU A 92 -11.96 5.90 -5.41
N LEU A 93 -10.89 5.10 -5.36
CA LEU A 93 -9.71 5.23 -6.22
C LEU A 93 -9.93 4.62 -7.62
N ALA A 94 -10.96 3.79 -7.84
CA ALA A 94 -11.23 3.16 -9.13
C ALA A 94 -11.52 4.17 -10.26
N THR A 95 -11.92 5.39 -9.90
CA THR A 95 -12.15 6.50 -10.84
C THR A 95 -10.92 7.38 -11.06
N CYS A 96 -9.76 7.00 -10.52
CA CYS A 96 -8.54 7.77 -10.69
C CYS A 96 -8.20 7.94 -12.17
N ARG A 97 -7.95 9.19 -12.58
CA ARG A 97 -7.51 9.56 -13.93
C ARG A 97 -6.05 10.00 -13.85
N HIS A 98 -5.14 9.10 -14.23
CA HIS A 98 -3.71 9.42 -14.32
C HIS A 98 -3.33 9.76 -15.76
N GLU A 99 -3.15 11.05 -16.06
CA GLU A 99 -2.41 11.51 -17.25
C GLU A 99 -2.01 13.00 -17.08
N PRO A 100 -0.73 13.46 -17.19
CA PRO A 100 0.57 12.96 -16.71
C PRO A 100 1.04 13.69 -15.40
N PRO A 101 2.31 13.55 -14.96
CA PRO A 101 2.66 12.99 -13.65
C PRO A 101 2.12 13.82 -12.47
N VAL A 102 1.19 13.24 -11.72
CA VAL A 102 0.89 13.73 -10.38
C VAL A 102 2.15 13.47 -9.55
N ALA A 103 2.69 14.51 -8.91
CA ALA A 103 3.86 14.40 -8.06
C ALA A 103 3.70 13.20 -7.11
N HIS A 104 4.65 12.26 -7.18
CA HIS A 104 4.63 11.06 -6.33
C HIS A 104 4.52 11.48 -4.86
N HIS A 105 3.89 10.66 -4.03
CA HIS A 105 3.72 10.97 -2.60
C HIS A 105 5.02 11.40 -1.92
N GLY A 106 6.15 10.76 -2.25
CA GLY A 106 7.48 11.18 -1.81
C GLY A 106 7.86 12.62 -2.19
N GLN A 107 7.50 13.07 -3.39
CA GLN A 107 7.72 14.45 -3.85
C GLN A 107 6.80 15.45 -3.12
N ILE A 108 5.54 15.07 -2.89
CA ILE A 108 4.59 15.89 -2.11
C ILE A 108 5.07 16.03 -0.66
N MET A 109 5.50 14.94 -0.04
CA MET A 109 5.98 14.93 1.33
C MET A 109 7.31 15.67 1.46
N ALA A 110 8.24 15.51 0.51
CA ALA A 110 9.48 16.28 0.49
C ALA A 110 9.21 17.80 0.40
N ALA A 111 8.28 18.22 -0.46
CA ALA A 111 7.88 19.63 -0.57
C ALA A 111 7.25 20.16 0.72
N ARG A 112 6.40 19.35 1.39
CA ARG A 112 5.81 19.71 2.69
C ARG A 112 6.85 19.83 3.80
N LEU A 113 7.82 18.90 3.84
CA LEU A 113 8.90 18.92 4.82
C LEU A 113 9.81 20.14 4.62
N ALA A 114 10.20 20.44 3.38
CA ALA A 114 10.98 21.63 3.06
C ALA A 114 10.29 22.92 3.55
N LYS A 115 8.98 23.04 3.29
CA LYS A 115 8.19 24.20 3.71
C LYS A 115 8.04 24.31 5.23
N ARG A 116 7.88 23.16 5.92
CA ARG A 116 7.91 23.12 7.40
C ARG A 116 9.24 23.64 7.93
N ASP A 117 10.34 23.18 7.36
CA ASP A 117 11.68 23.53 7.82
C ASP A 117 12.00 25.01 7.58
N GLU A 118 11.50 25.60 6.48
CA GLU A 118 11.54 27.05 6.24
C GLU A 118 10.81 27.86 7.33
N PHE A 119 9.58 27.47 7.70
CA PHE A 119 8.84 28.13 8.77
C PHE A 119 9.54 28.03 10.12
N LEU A 120 10.11 26.85 10.44
CA LEU A 120 10.88 26.66 11.66
C LEU A 120 12.14 27.53 11.68
N ALA A 121 12.84 27.67 10.56
CA ALA A 121 14.00 28.55 10.45
C ALA A 121 13.61 30.03 10.58
N GLN A 122 12.45 30.44 10.05
CA GLN A 122 11.96 31.81 10.18
C GLN A 122 11.54 32.15 11.62
N ALA A 123 10.88 31.22 12.31
CA ALA A 123 10.51 31.39 13.71
C ALA A 123 11.75 31.62 14.60
N ARG A 124 12.79 30.79 14.43
CA ARG A 124 14.05 30.93 15.18
C ARG A 124 14.74 32.28 14.97
N ARG A 125 14.81 32.77 13.73
CA ARG A 125 15.38 34.10 13.44
C ARG A 125 14.60 35.25 14.06
N THR A 126 13.30 35.08 14.26
CA THR A 126 12.45 36.08 14.91
C THR A 126 12.63 36.09 16.42
N GLU A 127 12.98 34.95 17.03
CA GLU A 127 13.24 34.83 18.47
C GLU A 127 14.65 35.32 18.87
N GLU A 128 15.61 35.35 17.93
CA GLU A 128 16.99 35.80 18.15
C GLU A 128 17.22 37.30 17.84
N ALA A 129 16.21 38.00 17.33
CA ALA A 129 16.25 39.42 16.98
C ALA A 129 15.55 40.30 18.04
#